data_AF-A0A0P9PM00-F1
#
_entry.id   AF-A0A0P9PM00-F1
#
_cell.length_a   1.000
_cell.length_b   1.000
_cell.length_c   1.000
_cell.angle_alpha   90.00
_cell.angle_beta   90.00
_cell.angle_gamma   90.00
#
_symmetry.space_group_name_H-M   'P 1'
#
loop_
_entity.id
_entity.type
_entity.pdbx_description
1 polymer ?
#
loop_
_entity_poly.entity_id
_entity_poly.type
_entity_poly.pdbx_seq_one_letter_code
_entity_poly.pdbx_strand_id
1 'polypeptide(L)'
;MTPLKIAVLDDWQNIASDVVDWSVLDSAGDISFLHDFPADTATMVQRLQGFDIICLMRERTLFAPVRLARSTVIAPGRTMSASP
;
A
#
# COMPACT_ATOMS: atom_id res chain seq x y z
N MET A 1 6.32 -15.39 13.47
CA MET A 1 6.51 -14.22 12.59
C MET A 1 5.52 -13.17 13.05
N THR A 2 5.94 -11.90 13.12
CA THR A 2 5.02 -10.80 13.43
C THR A 2 4.07 -10.62 12.24
N PRO A 3 2.76 -10.43 12.43
CA PRO A 3 1.84 -10.20 11.32
C PRO A 3 2.26 -8.95 10.55
N LEU A 4 2.27 -9.05 9.22
CA LEU A 4 2.61 -7.92 8.34
C LEU A 4 1.52 -6.85 8.45
N LYS A 5 1.91 -5.57 8.37
CA LYS A 5 0.97 -4.46 8.20
C LYS A 5 0.90 -4.07 6.74
N ILE A 6 -0.27 -4.23 6.14
CA ILE A 6 -0.52 -4.01 4.72
C ILE A 6 -1.44 -2.80 4.56
N ALA A 7 -1.00 -1.77 3.85
CA ALA A 7 -1.85 -0.65 3.46
C ALA A 7 -2.33 -0.82 2.02
N VAL A 8 -3.63 -0.68 1.78
CA VAL A 8 -4.21 -0.56 0.44
C VAL A 8 -4.50 0.92 0.18
N LEU A 9 -3.92 1.44 -0.89
CA LEU A 9 -3.99 2.85 -1.29
C LEU A 9 -4.60 2.98 -2.70
N ASP A 10 -5.00 4.20 -3.04
CA ASP A 10 -5.49 4.59 -4.37
C ASP A 10 -6.77 3.83 -4.82
N ASP A 11 -7.50 3.21 -3.89
CA ASP A 11 -8.85 2.68 -4.11
C ASP A 11 -9.89 3.82 -4.08
N TRP A 12 -9.89 4.64 -5.13
CA TRP A 12 -10.79 5.78 -5.28
C TRP A 12 -12.27 5.38 -5.27
N GLN A 13 -12.59 4.19 -5.78
CA GLN A 13 -13.97 3.70 -5.83
C GLN A 13 -14.42 3.11 -4.50
N ASN A 14 -13.51 2.89 -3.55
CA ASN A 14 -13.77 2.22 -2.28
C ASN A 14 -14.46 0.86 -2.49
N ILE A 15 -13.94 0.07 -3.43
CA ILE A 15 -14.49 -1.26 -3.77
C ILE A 15 -13.54 -2.40 -3.45
N ALA A 16 -12.28 -2.09 -3.10
CA ALA A 16 -11.23 -3.08 -2.95
C ALA A 16 -11.61 -4.18 -1.96
N SER A 17 -12.20 -3.79 -0.82
CA SER A 17 -12.67 -4.71 0.23
C SER A 17 -13.75 -5.67 -0.27
N ASP A 18 -14.51 -5.29 -1.29
CA ASP A 18 -15.73 -5.98 -1.71
C ASP A 18 -15.52 -6.84 -2.97
N VAL A 19 -14.53 -6.49 -3.80
CA VAL A 19 -14.31 -7.16 -5.10
C VAL A 19 -13.14 -8.15 -5.11
N VAL A 20 -12.31 -8.14 -4.06
CA VAL A 20 -11.17 -9.05 -3.89
C VAL A 20 -11.38 -9.88 -2.63
N ASP A 21 -11.10 -11.18 -2.73
CA ASP A 21 -11.04 -12.05 -1.56
C ASP A 21 -9.70 -11.85 -0.83
N TRP A 22 -9.75 -11.14 0.29
CA TRP A 22 -8.59 -10.83 1.13
C TRP A 22 -8.24 -11.93 2.14
N SER A 23 -9.08 -12.95 2.30
CA SER A 23 -8.88 -14.02 3.30
C SER A 23 -7.57 -14.78 3.11
N VAL A 24 -7.03 -14.79 1.89
CA VAL A 24 -5.73 -15.38 1.55
C VAL A 24 -4.56 -14.73 2.30
N LEU A 25 -4.74 -13.50 2.79
CA LEU A 25 -3.73 -12.74 3.56
C LEU A 25 -3.96 -12.80 5.07
N ASP A 26 -5.04 -13.40 5.57
CA ASP A 26 -5.33 -13.48 7.02
C ASP A 26 -4.19 -14.15 7.81
N SER A 27 -3.50 -15.10 7.18
CA SER A 27 -2.32 -15.77 7.76
C SER A 27 -1.02 -14.97 7.66
N ALA A 28 -0.99 -13.95 6.79
CA ALA A 28 0.18 -13.14 6.48
C ALA A 28 0.20 -11.83 7.27
N GLY A 29 -0.94 -11.17 7.48
CA GLY A 29 -0.97 -9.87 8.14
C GLY A 29 -2.31 -9.14 8.14
N ASP A 30 -2.32 -7.98 8.78
CA ASP A 30 -3.47 -7.09 8.90
C ASP A 30 -3.52 -6.09 7.74
N ILE A 31 -4.71 -5.96 7.13
CA ILE A 31 -4.94 -5.06 6.00
C ILE A 31 -5.67 -3.80 6.47
N SER A 32 -5.16 -2.64 6.07
CA SER A 32 -5.80 -1.34 6.26
C SER A 32 -6.10 -0.70 4.91
N PHE A 33 -7.37 -0.45 4.62
CA PHE A 33 -7.79 0.32 3.46
C PHE A 33 -7.75 1.81 3.80
N LEU A 34 -6.91 2.56 3.09
CA LEU A 34 -6.74 3.99 3.30
C LEU A 34 -7.33 4.71 2.09
N HIS A 35 -8.44 5.43 2.31
CA HIS A 35 -9.10 6.20 1.25
C HIS A 35 -8.79 7.70 1.33
N ASP A 36 -8.37 8.18 2.51
CA ASP A 36 -8.02 9.58 2.74
C ASP A 36 -6.50 9.79 2.71
N PHE A 37 -6.04 10.53 1.69
CA PHE A 37 -4.65 10.93 1.55
C PHE A 37 -4.47 12.43 1.74
N PRO A 38 -3.63 12.85 2.71
CA PRO A 38 -3.18 14.23 2.77
C PRO A 38 -2.39 14.54 1.49
N ALA A 39 -2.61 15.74 0.94
CA ALA A 39 -1.91 16.20 -0.27
C ALA A 39 -0.40 16.38 -0.06
N ASP A 40 0.03 16.56 1.19
CA ASP A 40 1.43 16.77 1.53
C ASP A 40 2.21 15.46 1.68
N THR A 41 3.43 15.46 1.15
CA THR A 41 4.26 14.25 1.09
C THR A 41 4.78 13.82 2.46
N ALA A 42 5.05 14.76 3.37
CA ALA A 42 5.64 14.44 4.67
C ALA A 42 4.68 13.65 5.56
N THR A 43 3.42 14.10 5.63
CA THR A 43 2.36 13.41 6.38
C THR A 43 2.08 12.04 5.80
N MET A 44 2.11 11.91 4.47
CA MET A 44 1.94 10.61 3.81
C MET A 44 3.08 9.65 4.16
N VAL A 45 4.33 10.09 4.13
CA VAL A 45 5.48 9.26 4.54
C VAL A 45 5.32 8.80 6.00
N GLN A 46 4.99 9.71 6.91
CA GLN A 46 4.80 9.37 8.34
C GLN A 46 3.70 8.33 8.56
N ARG A 47 2.55 8.45 7.87
CA ARG A 47 1.48 7.45 7.93
C ARG A 47 1.93 6.09 7.39
N LEU A 48 2.70 6.09 6.30
CA LEU A 48 3.12 4.87 5.62
C LEU A 48 4.28 4.16 6.30
N GLN A 49 5.06 4.82 7.17
CA GLN A 49 6.15 4.18 7.93
C GLN A 49 5.68 3.05 8.84
N GLY A 50 4.40 3.02 9.21
CA GLY A 50 3.82 1.94 10.02
C GLY A 50 3.48 0.67 9.25
N PHE A 51 3.67 0.64 7.92
CA PHE A 51 3.28 -0.46 7.05
C PHE A 51 4.50 -1.13 6.42
N ASP A 52 4.52 -2.46 6.49
CA ASP A 52 5.54 -3.31 5.88
C ASP A 52 5.32 -3.40 4.36
N ILE A 53 4.05 -3.45 3.96
CA ILE A 53 3.62 -3.57 2.56
C ILE A 53 2.65 -2.45 2.21
N ILE A 54 2.85 -1.87 1.04
CA ILE A 54 1.98 -0.85 0.48
C ILE A 54 1.47 -1.36 -0.88
N CYS A 55 0.18 -1.68 -0.93
CA CYS A 55 -0.54 -2.11 -2.11
C CYS A 55 -1.22 -0.90 -2.75
N LEU A 56 -0.87 -0.61 -4.00
CA LEU A 56 -1.47 0.50 -4.76
C LEU A 56 -2.46 -0.06 -5.78
N MET A 57 -3.73 0.30 -5.64
CA MET A 57 -4.77 -0.04 -6.61
C MET A 57 -4.83 1.02 -7.72
N ARG A 58 -3.76 1.11 -8.52
CA ARG A 58 -3.71 2.02 -9.67
C ARG A 58 -3.65 1.25 -10.97
N GLU A 59 -4.54 1.63 -11.88
CA GLU A 59 -4.38 1.28 -13.30
C GLU A 59 -3.26 2.10 -13.96
N ARG A 60 -2.98 3.35 -13.52
CA ARG A 60 -1.84 4.20 -13.96
C ARG A 60 -1.48 5.35 -12.98
N THR A 61 -0.52 5.23 -12.06
CA THR A 61 0.26 6.40 -11.53
C THR A 61 1.74 6.12 -11.63
N LEU A 62 2.50 7.12 -12.04
CA LEU A 62 3.93 7.15 -11.83
C LEU A 62 4.20 7.58 -10.37
N PHE A 63 4.56 6.62 -9.51
CA PHE A 63 5.08 6.91 -8.18
C PHE A 63 6.59 7.19 -8.28
N ALA A 64 7.02 8.39 -7.91
CA ALA A 64 8.43 8.77 -7.95
C ALA A 64 9.23 7.98 -6.87
N PRO A 65 10.42 7.44 -7.19
CA PRO A 65 11.21 6.58 -6.30
C PRO A 65 11.59 7.23 -4.96
N VAL A 66 11.63 8.57 -4.90
CA VAL A 66 12.05 9.33 -3.71
C VAL A 66 11.12 9.16 -2.49
N ARG A 67 9.94 8.56 -2.66
CA ARG A 67 8.89 8.59 -1.64
C ARG A 67 8.87 7.39 -0.67
N LEU A 68 9.60 6.29 -0.96
CA LEU A 68 9.50 5.04 -0.20
C LEU A 68 10.86 4.37 0.01
N ALA A 69 11.62 4.83 1.00
CA ALA A 69 12.93 4.24 1.32
C ALA A 69 12.84 2.96 2.20
N ARG A 70 11.66 2.50 2.62
CA ARG A 70 11.54 1.42 3.64
C ARG A 70 10.43 0.37 3.48
N SER A 71 9.53 0.50 2.50
CA SER A 71 8.38 -0.42 2.36
C SER A 71 8.34 -1.05 0.98
N THR A 72 7.89 -2.31 0.89
CA THR A 72 7.71 -2.98 -0.40
C THR A 72 6.42 -2.50 -1.05
N VAL A 73 6.52 -2.02 -2.30
CA VAL A 73 5.37 -1.52 -3.05
C VAL A 73 4.95 -2.55 -4.10
N ILE A 74 3.69 -2.94 -4.05
CA ILE A 74 3.08 -3.84 -5.04
C ILE A 74 2.04 -3.05 -5.82
N ALA A 75 2.27 -2.91 -7.13
CA ALA A 75 1.30 -2.39 -8.08
C ALA A 75 0.95 -3.51 -9.08
N PRO A 76 -0.33 -3.68 -9.46
CA PRO A 76 -0.71 -4.66 -10.47
C PRO A 76 0.02 -4.35 -11.79
N GLY A 77 0.91 -5.25 -12.22
CA GLY A 77 1.69 -5.13 -13.47
C GLY A 77 3.15 -4.64 -13.34
N ARG A 78 3.63 -4.24 -12.15
CA ARG A 78 5.07 -3.99 -11.89
C ARG A 78 5.38 -4.11 -10.39
N THR A 79 6.21 -5.09 -10.03
CA THR A 79 6.88 -5.13 -8.72
C THR A 79 8.02 -4.11 -8.74
N MET A 80 7.94 -3.05 -7.94
CA MET A 80 9.05 -2.13 -7.73
C MET A 80 9.66 -2.44 -6.37
N SER A 81 10.81 -3.12 -6.36
CA SER A 81 11.56 -3.39 -5.13
C SER A 81 12.17 -2.08 -4.62
N ALA A 82 11.75 -1.63 -3.45
CA ALA A 82 12.47 -0.63 -2.70
C ALA A 82 13.67 -1.33 -2.04
N SER A 83 14.80 -1.32 -2.73
CA SER A 83 16.11 -1.66 -2.15
C SER A 83 16.88 -0.36 -1.86
N PRO A 84 17.78 -0.37 -0.86
CA PRO A 84 18.16 0.81 -0.06
C PRO A 84 18.84 1.94 -0.83
#